data_AF-A0AAC8QE12-F1
#
_entry.id   AF-A0AAC8QE12-F1
#
_cell.length_a   1.000
_cell.length_b   1.000
_cell.length_c   1.000
_cell.angle_alpha   90.00
_cell.angle_beta   90.00
_cell.angle_gamma   90.00
#
_symmetry.space_group_name_H-M   'P 1'
#
loop_
_entity.id
_entity.type
_entity.pdbx_description
1 polymer ?
#
loop_
_entity_poly.entity_id
_entity_poly.type
_entity_poly.pdbx_seq_one_letter_code
_entity_poly.pdbx_strand_id
1 'polypeptide(L)'
;MQHPNHRVFLDNVNLYDIVGDGKLGNPKRLPELVKRLRPDITDIDALVLFEIKPDDEESRREGREQAGRYLAALNEAVEPDKKLTGGTGFEGTVFLEFENGGALWKLSWRTPEPGVTLYRWSYRRKKPGASWKERAAQKEEELPREEVEQRGELAGQALRAAYEGGERPKGFQGQVYLPADCR
;
A
#
# COMPACT_ATOMS: atom_id res chain seq x y z
N MET A 1 -13.72 5.79 -4.87
CA MET A 1 -13.87 5.92 -3.42
C MET A 1 -12.84 6.96 -3.02
N GLN A 2 -13.27 8.20 -2.77
CA GLN A 2 -12.36 9.18 -2.18
C GLN A 2 -11.92 8.58 -0.85
N HIS A 3 -10.61 8.38 -0.64
CA HIS A 3 -10.13 8.21 0.72
C HIS A 3 -10.68 9.41 1.51
N PRO A 4 -11.30 9.21 2.67
CA PRO A 4 -11.69 10.34 3.49
C PRO A 4 -10.44 11.22 3.70
N ASN A 5 -10.62 12.55 3.84
CA ASN A 5 -9.53 13.51 4.06
C ASN A 5 -8.91 13.29 5.45
N HIS A 6 -8.35 12.11 5.66
CA HIS A 6 -7.68 11.70 6.86
C HIS A 6 -6.25 12.20 6.83
N ARG A 7 -5.75 12.60 7.99
CA ARG A 7 -4.34 12.86 8.21
C ARG A 7 -3.62 11.52 8.33
N VAL A 8 -2.74 11.26 7.36
CA VAL A 8 -1.97 10.02 7.27
C VAL A 8 -0.49 10.34 7.29
N PHE A 9 0.26 9.59 8.10
CA PHE A 9 1.72 9.55 8.08
C PHE A 9 2.19 8.29 7.36
N LEU A 10 3.25 8.42 6.56
CA LEU A 10 3.86 7.33 5.81
C LEU A 10 5.22 6.94 6.39
N ASP A 11 5.84 5.91 5.81
CA ASP A 11 7.13 5.30 6.18
C ASP A 11 8.33 6.27 6.28
N ASN A 12 8.19 7.50 5.79
CA ASN A 12 9.19 8.55 5.94
C ASN A 12 9.10 9.30 7.28
N VAL A 13 8.02 9.13 8.04
CA VAL A 13 7.77 9.77 9.34
C VAL A 13 7.97 8.77 10.47
N ASN A 14 8.64 9.19 11.54
CA ASN A 14 8.96 8.32 12.66
C ASN A 14 7.96 8.44 13.82
N LEU A 15 8.00 7.52 14.79
CA LEU A 15 7.05 7.51 15.91
C LEU A 15 7.07 8.79 16.76
N TYR A 16 8.22 9.46 16.90
CA TYR A 16 8.29 10.73 17.64
C TYR A 16 7.45 11.80 16.95
N ASP A 17 7.61 11.96 15.64
CA ASP A 17 6.89 12.94 14.84
C ASP A 17 5.41 12.55 14.72
N ILE A 18 5.08 11.26 14.55
CA ILE A 18 3.68 10.78 14.55
C ILE A 18 2.95 11.18 15.84
N VAL A 19 3.56 10.97 17.01
CA VAL A 19 2.92 11.30 18.30
C VAL A 19 2.83 12.82 18.49
N GLY A 20 3.89 13.57 18.13
CA GLY A 20 3.96 15.02 18.28
C GLY A 20 3.05 15.76 17.30
N ASP A 21 3.28 15.59 16.01
CA ASP A 21 2.58 16.29 14.92
C ASP A 21 1.13 15.79 14.77
N GLY A 22 0.91 14.51 15.11
CA GLY A 22 -0.43 13.93 15.22
C GLY A 22 -1.21 14.43 16.44
N LYS A 23 -0.56 15.13 17.38
CA LYS A 23 -1.16 15.58 18.65
C LYS A 23 -1.80 14.43 19.43
N LEU A 24 -1.14 13.28 19.42
CA LEU A 24 -1.65 12.05 20.02
C LEU A 24 -1.27 11.91 21.48
N GLY A 25 -0.19 12.57 21.93
CA GLY A 25 0.26 12.53 23.31
C GLY A 25 1.65 13.13 23.48
N ASN A 26 2.48 12.52 24.33
CA ASN A 26 3.81 13.04 24.64
C ASN A 26 4.91 12.18 24.00
N PRO A 27 5.53 12.64 22.89
CA PRO A 27 6.55 11.86 22.18
C PRO A 27 7.84 11.66 22.99
N LYS A 28 8.06 12.42 24.07
CA LYS A 28 9.19 12.23 24.99
C LYS A 28 9.06 10.96 25.85
N ARG A 29 7.87 10.33 25.90
CA ARG A 29 7.66 9.05 26.59
C ARG A 29 8.25 7.85 25.82
N LEU A 30 8.53 8.02 24.52
CA LEU A 30 9.14 6.98 23.70
C LEU A 30 10.63 6.83 24.04
N PRO A 31 11.16 5.60 24.16
CA PRO A 31 12.60 5.35 24.23
C PRO A 31 13.35 5.84 22.99
N GLU A 32 14.62 6.24 23.13
CA GLU A 32 15.39 6.93 22.08
C GLU A 32 15.50 6.15 20.75
N LEU A 33 15.68 4.83 20.82
CA LEU A 33 15.71 3.98 19.62
C LEU A 33 14.31 3.76 19.04
N VAL A 34 13.28 3.73 19.88
CA VAL A 34 11.89 3.51 19.49
C VAL A 34 11.32 4.71 18.74
N LYS A 35 11.72 5.93 19.14
CA LYS A 35 11.36 7.18 18.42
C LYS A 35 11.61 7.12 16.93
N ARG A 36 12.66 6.40 16.50
CA ARG A 36 13.13 6.35 15.11
C ARG A 36 12.41 5.31 14.24
N LEU A 37 11.62 4.44 14.85
CA LEU A 37 10.84 3.43 14.14
C LEU A 37 9.82 4.12 13.22
N ARG A 38 9.51 3.48 12.09
CA ARG A 38 8.68 4.04 11.03
C ARG A 38 7.69 2.98 10.54
N PRO A 39 6.42 3.11 10.89
CA PRO A 39 5.39 2.26 10.32
C PRO A 39 5.08 2.66 8.88
N ASP A 40 4.61 1.72 8.06
CA ASP A 40 4.36 2.00 6.64
C ASP A 40 3.23 3.01 6.45
N ILE A 41 2.14 2.86 7.21
CA ILE A 41 1.00 3.78 7.22
C ILE A 41 0.48 3.95 8.65
N THR A 42 0.30 5.20 9.08
CA THR A 42 -0.46 5.55 10.29
C THR A 42 -1.53 6.58 9.95
N ASP A 43 -2.79 6.17 10.10
CA ASP A 43 -3.96 7.04 9.96
C ASP A 43 -4.39 7.49 11.36
N ILE A 44 -4.15 8.76 11.68
CA ILE A 44 -4.37 9.29 13.03
C ILE A 44 -5.83 9.71 13.28
N ASP A 45 -6.61 9.88 12.22
CA ASP A 45 -8.03 10.22 12.35
C ASP A 45 -8.85 8.95 12.59
N ALA A 46 -8.47 7.84 11.95
CA ALA A 46 -9.03 6.52 12.21
C ALA A 46 -8.35 5.78 13.38
N LEU A 47 -7.25 6.30 13.93
CA LEU A 47 -6.43 5.66 14.99
C LEU A 47 -6.00 4.23 14.62
N VAL A 48 -5.54 4.05 13.38
CA VAL A 48 -5.08 2.76 12.89
C VAL A 48 -3.69 2.83 12.27
N LEU A 49 -2.97 1.72 12.35
CA LEU A 49 -1.67 1.52 11.73
C LEU A 49 -1.70 0.30 10.81
N PHE A 50 -0.88 0.34 9.76
CA PHE A 50 -0.64 -0.78 8.85
C PHE A 50 0.85 -0.93 8.55
N GLU A 51 1.27 -2.19 8.49
CA GLU A 51 2.47 -2.66 7.81
C GLU A 51 2.07 -3.28 6.47
N ILE A 52 2.78 -2.91 5.41
CA ILE A 52 2.60 -3.41 4.06
C ILE A 52 3.68 -4.45 3.78
N LYS A 53 3.25 -5.64 3.38
CA LYS A 53 4.16 -6.79 3.19
C LYS A 53 3.76 -7.61 1.96
N PRO A 54 4.69 -8.28 1.27
CA PRO A 54 4.33 -9.25 0.23
C PRO A 54 3.40 -10.35 0.77
N ASP A 55 2.51 -10.88 -0.08
CA ASP A 55 1.55 -11.94 0.26
C ASP A 55 2.23 -13.33 0.33
N ASP A 56 3.10 -13.51 1.31
CA ASP A 56 3.71 -14.77 1.71
C ASP A 56 3.75 -14.90 3.25
N GLU A 57 3.91 -16.12 3.76
CA GLU A 57 3.79 -16.41 5.19
C GLU A 57 4.94 -15.83 6.04
N GLU A 58 6.15 -15.71 5.47
CA GLU A 58 7.29 -15.14 6.17
C GLU A 58 7.10 -13.62 6.33
N SER A 59 6.83 -12.93 5.22
CA SER A 59 6.50 -11.51 5.19
C SER A 59 5.31 -11.16 6.09
N ARG A 60 4.29 -12.03 6.13
CA ARG A 60 3.14 -11.89 7.03
C ARG A 60 3.56 -11.95 8.50
N ARG A 61 4.37 -12.94 8.89
CA ARG A 61 4.88 -13.07 10.27
C ARG A 61 5.69 -11.84 10.67
N GLU A 62 6.57 -11.37 9.80
CA GLU A 62 7.37 -10.16 10.05
C GLU A 62 6.48 -8.92 10.21
N GLY A 63 5.48 -8.75 9.34
CA GLY A 63 4.51 -7.66 9.43
C GLY A 63 3.76 -7.65 10.76
N ARG A 64 3.37 -8.82 11.26
CA ARG A 64 2.70 -8.96 12.57
C ARG A 64 3.59 -8.50 13.72
N GLU A 65 4.85 -8.93 13.71
CA GLU A 65 5.83 -8.56 14.75
C GLU A 65 6.11 -7.06 14.74
N GLN A 66 6.29 -6.48 13.54
CA GLN A 66 6.52 -5.05 13.36
C GLN A 66 5.30 -4.22 13.78
N ALA A 67 4.11 -4.53 13.28
CA ALA A 67 2.87 -3.84 13.64
C ALA A 67 2.61 -3.90 15.15
N GLY A 68 2.79 -5.07 15.76
CA GLY A 68 2.64 -5.25 17.21
C GLY A 68 3.63 -4.40 18.01
N ARG A 69 4.90 -4.35 17.59
CA ARG A 69 5.93 -3.51 18.21
C ARG A 69 5.60 -2.03 18.12
N TYR A 70 5.13 -1.57 16.96
CA TYR A 70 4.77 -0.16 16.76
C TYR A 70 3.54 0.23 17.57
N LEU A 71 2.50 -0.60 17.57
CA LEU A 71 1.29 -0.37 18.36
C LEU A 71 1.60 -0.32 19.86
N ALA A 72 2.42 -1.25 20.37
CA ALA A 72 2.84 -1.24 21.76
C ALA A 72 3.58 0.06 22.11
N ALA A 73 4.55 0.46 21.28
CA ALA A 73 5.32 1.68 21.49
C ALA A 73 4.46 2.96 21.45
N LEU A 74 3.60 3.09 20.44
CA LEU A 74 2.71 4.24 20.29
C LEU A 74 1.74 4.32 21.49
N ASN A 75 1.11 3.21 21.86
CA ASN A 75 0.09 3.21 22.91
C ASN A 75 0.64 3.50 24.31
N GLU A 76 1.95 3.41 24.51
CA GLU A 76 2.65 3.89 25.72
C GLU A 76 2.88 5.42 25.73
N ALA A 77 2.84 6.09 24.57
CA ALA A 77 3.15 7.51 24.45
C ALA A 77 1.92 8.40 24.19
N VAL A 78 0.84 7.83 23.66
CA VAL A 78 -0.42 8.52 23.35
C VAL A 78 -1.36 8.64 24.55
N GLU A 79 -2.35 9.52 24.43
CA GLU A 79 -3.44 9.69 25.40
C GLU A 79 -4.39 8.47 25.39
N PRO A 80 -5.05 8.13 26.53
CA PRO A 80 -5.87 6.93 26.63
C PRO A 80 -7.01 6.81 25.60
N ASP A 81 -7.59 7.93 25.19
CA ASP A 81 -8.66 8.05 24.19
C ASP A 81 -8.14 8.06 22.74
N LYS A 82 -6.82 8.10 22.55
CA LYS A 82 -6.14 8.14 21.25
C LYS A 82 -5.30 6.88 20.98
N LYS A 83 -5.62 5.79 21.68
CA LYS A 83 -4.94 4.51 21.45
C LYS A 83 -5.21 4.01 20.04
N LEU A 84 -4.13 3.63 19.37
CA LEU A 84 -4.16 3.10 18.03
C LEU A 84 -4.37 1.58 18.05
N THR A 85 -4.96 1.07 16.97
CA THR A 85 -5.15 -0.35 16.73
C THR A 85 -4.60 -0.76 15.36
N GLY A 86 -4.48 -2.06 15.11
CA GLY A 86 -4.19 -2.54 13.76
C GLY A 86 -5.44 -2.37 12.89
N GLY A 87 -5.30 -1.69 11.74
CA GLY A 87 -6.44 -1.51 10.85
C GLY A 87 -6.90 -2.83 10.21
N THR A 88 -8.15 -2.89 9.76
CA THR A 88 -8.78 -4.11 9.21
C THR A 88 -9.70 -3.79 8.03
N GLY A 89 -10.04 -4.80 7.23
CA GLY A 89 -11.06 -4.68 6.19
C GLY A 89 -10.65 -3.89 4.95
N PHE A 90 -9.36 -3.56 4.80
CA PHE A 90 -8.84 -2.94 3.59
C PHE A 90 -8.45 -4.00 2.58
N GLU A 91 -9.10 -3.96 1.44
CA GLU A 91 -8.79 -4.78 0.27
C GLU A 91 -9.03 -3.97 -1.00
N GLY A 92 -8.38 -4.38 -2.08
CA GLY A 92 -8.58 -3.72 -3.35
C GLY A 92 -7.69 -4.28 -4.44
N THR A 93 -7.90 -3.76 -5.65
CA THR A 93 -7.11 -4.12 -6.81
C THR A 93 -6.98 -2.92 -7.72
N VAL A 94 -5.80 -2.73 -8.30
CA VAL A 94 -5.54 -1.78 -9.39
C VAL A 94 -4.91 -2.53 -10.55
N PHE A 95 -5.27 -2.12 -11.76
CA PHE A 95 -4.69 -2.68 -12.98
C PHE A 95 -3.91 -1.62 -13.75
N LEU A 96 -2.75 -2.01 -14.29
CA LEU A 96 -1.99 -1.22 -15.24
C LEU A 96 -1.88 -2.01 -16.55
N GLU A 97 -2.38 -1.42 -17.61
CA GLU A 97 -2.21 -1.90 -18.96
C GLU A 97 -1.07 -1.12 -19.63
N PHE A 98 -0.09 -1.83 -20.18
CA PHE A 98 0.97 -1.29 -21.01
C PHE A 98 0.74 -1.65 -22.48
N GLU A 99 1.35 -0.85 -23.38
CA GLU A 99 1.39 -1.03 -24.83
C GLU A 99 0.01 -1.21 -25.48
N ASN A 100 -1.02 -0.52 -24.98
CA ASN A 100 -2.41 -0.65 -25.45
C ASN A 100 -2.94 -2.11 -25.40
N GLY A 101 -2.61 -2.86 -24.35
CA GLY A 101 -3.07 -4.24 -24.14
C GLY A 101 -2.00 -5.32 -24.29
N GLY A 102 -0.73 -4.94 -24.30
CA GLY A 102 0.42 -5.85 -24.37
C GLY A 102 0.76 -6.52 -23.04
N ALA A 103 0.62 -5.81 -21.92
CA ALA A 103 0.91 -6.35 -20.59
C ALA A 103 -0.12 -5.83 -19.60
N LEU A 104 -0.77 -6.73 -18.85
CA LEU A 104 -1.68 -6.37 -17.77
C LEU A 104 -1.03 -6.73 -16.45
N TRP A 105 -0.60 -5.71 -15.71
CA TRP A 105 -0.17 -5.85 -14.33
C TRP A 105 -1.36 -5.62 -13.42
N LYS A 106 -1.45 -6.42 -12.38
CA LYS A 106 -2.47 -6.33 -11.35
C LYS A 106 -1.77 -6.25 -10.02
N LEU A 107 -2.04 -5.20 -9.25
CA LEU A 107 -1.71 -5.15 -7.84
C LEU A 107 -2.99 -5.41 -7.07
N SER A 108 -3.00 -6.47 -6.28
CA SER A 108 -4.06 -6.75 -5.32
C SER A 108 -3.52 -6.63 -3.90
N TRP A 109 -4.34 -6.12 -2.99
CA TRP A 109 -4.02 -6.08 -1.57
C TRP A 109 -5.21 -6.50 -0.71
N ARG A 110 -4.91 -6.98 0.50
CA ARG A 110 -5.89 -7.41 1.50
C ARG A 110 -5.28 -7.28 2.89
N THR A 111 -6.12 -7.05 3.90
CA THR A 111 -5.70 -6.95 5.31
C THR A 111 -6.25 -8.14 6.10
N PRO A 112 -5.60 -9.32 6.03
CA PRO A 112 -6.15 -10.54 6.63
C PRO A 112 -6.01 -10.58 8.15
N GLU A 113 -5.17 -9.74 8.73
CA GLU A 113 -5.00 -9.60 10.17
C GLU A 113 -4.80 -8.13 10.56
N PRO A 114 -5.17 -7.73 11.78
CA PRO A 114 -5.09 -6.34 12.22
C PRO A 114 -3.69 -5.74 12.03
N GLY A 115 -3.63 -4.68 11.24
CA GLY A 115 -2.41 -3.91 11.00
C GLY A 115 -1.43 -4.53 10.02
N VAL A 116 -1.79 -5.61 9.32
CA VAL A 116 -0.93 -6.20 8.27
C VAL A 116 -1.69 -6.24 6.95
N THR A 117 -1.29 -5.38 6.02
CA THR A 117 -1.76 -5.37 4.64
C THR A 117 -0.81 -6.18 3.77
N LEU A 118 -1.31 -7.27 3.21
CA LEU A 118 -0.56 -8.08 2.26
C LEU A 118 -0.84 -7.60 0.84
N TYR A 119 0.20 -7.47 0.03
CA TYR A 119 0.09 -7.11 -1.39
C TYR A 119 0.71 -8.17 -2.29
N ARG A 120 0.17 -8.27 -3.50
CA ARG A 120 0.70 -9.14 -4.55
C ARG A 120 0.60 -8.45 -5.90
N TRP A 121 1.72 -8.46 -6.61
CA TRP A 121 1.74 -8.18 -8.04
C TRP A 121 1.54 -9.47 -8.82
N SER A 122 0.59 -9.47 -9.74
CA SER A 122 0.42 -10.51 -10.73
C SER A 122 0.41 -9.94 -12.14
N TYR A 123 0.74 -10.81 -13.08
CA TYR A 123 0.97 -10.46 -14.45
C TYR A 123 0.20 -11.41 -15.37
N ARG A 124 -0.31 -10.86 -16.48
CA ARG A 124 -0.90 -11.61 -17.57
C ARG A 124 -0.25 -11.18 -18.89
N ARG A 125 0.35 -12.15 -19.59
CA ARG A 125 1.09 -11.92 -20.84
C ARG A 125 0.17 -11.70 -22.04
N LYS A 126 0.66 -10.87 -22.97
CA LYS A 126 0.10 -10.68 -24.31
C LYS A 126 -0.29 -12.02 -24.95
N LYS A 127 -1.51 -12.09 -25.46
CA LYS A 127 -1.83 -12.84 -26.67
C LYS A 127 -2.23 -11.79 -27.73
N PRO A 128 -1.44 -11.59 -28.79
CA PRO A 128 -1.76 -10.57 -29.80
C PRO A 128 -3.20 -10.74 -30.31
N GLY A 129 -3.99 -9.67 -30.31
CA GLY A 129 -5.39 -9.68 -30.75
C GLY A 129 -6.42 -10.24 -29.75
N ALA A 130 -6.02 -10.56 -28.51
CA ALA A 130 -6.94 -11.10 -27.51
C ALA A 130 -7.91 -10.05 -26.94
N SER A 131 -9.20 -10.41 -26.95
CA SER A 131 -10.26 -9.66 -26.28
C SER A 131 -10.05 -9.58 -24.76
N TRP A 132 -10.72 -8.64 -24.09
CA TRP A 132 -10.68 -8.55 -22.62
C TRP A 132 -11.07 -9.88 -21.95
N LYS A 133 -12.08 -10.60 -22.45
CA LYS A 133 -12.50 -11.90 -21.88
C LYS A 133 -11.40 -12.96 -21.97
N GLU A 134 -10.68 -13.01 -23.09
CA GLU A 134 -9.56 -13.95 -23.26
C GLU A 134 -8.39 -13.61 -22.34
N ARG A 135 -8.08 -12.32 -22.18
CA ARG A 135 -7.08 -11.83 -21.22
C ARG A 135 -7.51 -12.06 -19.77
N ALA A 136 -8.80 -11.88 -19.48
CA ALA A 136 -9.41 -12.12 -18.18
C ALA A 136 -9.34 -13.62 -17.78
N ALA A 137 -9.38 -14.52 -18.76
CA ALA A 137 -9.31 -15.97 -18.56
C ALA A 137 -7.89 -16.54 -18.50
N GLN A 138 -6.86 -15.74 -18.80
CA GLN A 138 -5.47 -16.17 -18.63
C GLN A 138 -5.14 -16.40 -17.15
N LYS A 139 -4.30 -17.40 -16.91
CA LYS A 139 -3.75 -17.67 -15.58
C LYS A 139 -2.94 -16.47 -15.12
N GLU A 140 -3.19 -16.01 -13.89
CA GLU A 140 -2.33 -15.04 -13.22
C GLU A 140 -0.98 -15.69 -12.89
N GLU A 141 0.09 -15.05 -13.34
CA GLU A 141 1.46 -15.43 -13.03
C GLU A 141 2.06 -14.39 -12.08
N GLU A 142 3.12 -14.77 -11.36
CA GLU A 142 3.89 -13.82 -10.57
C GLU A 142 4.61 -12.83 -11.49
N LEU A 143 4.65 -11.56 -11.10
CA LEU A 143 5.32 -10.53 -11.90
C LEU A 143 6.84 -10.78 -11.91
N PRO A 144 7.47 -11.04 -13.08
CA PRO A 144 8.90 -11.33 -13.13
C PRO A 144 9.74 -10.14 -12.67
N ARG A 145 10.88 -10.41 -12.03
CA ARG A 145 11.79 -9.36 -11.55
C ARG A 145 12.30 -8.49 -12.70
N GLU A 146 12.57 -9.07 -13.86
CA GLU A 146 13.02 -8.34 -15.04
C GLU A 146 11.96 -7.35 -15.54
N GLU A 147 10.67 -7.71 -15.44
CA GLU A 147 9.56 -6.80 -15.78
C GLU A 147 9.48 -5.64 -14.77
N VAL A 148 9.67 -5.92 -13.48
CA VAL A 148 9.74 -4.89 -12.43
C VAL A 148 10.91 -3.93 -12.67
N GLU A 149 12.09 -4.44 -12.97
CA GLU A 149 13.28 -3.62 -13.22
C GLU A 149 13.13 -2.77 -14.49
N GLN A 150 12.47 -3.29 -15.53
CA GLN A 150 12.26 -2.56 -16.78
C GLN A 150 11.17 -1.50 -16.70
N ARG A 151 10.08 -1.76 -15.95
CA ARG A 151 8.83 -0.97 -16.05
C ARG A 151 8.32 -0.45 -14.72
N GLY A 152 8.87 -0.89 -13.59
CA GLY A 152 8.37 -0.57 -12.24
C GLY A 152 8.35 0.93 -11.93
N GLU A 153 9.39 1.67 -12.35
CA GLU A 153 9.41 3.12 -12.16
C GLU A 153 8.27 3.79 -12.95
N LEU A 154 8.12 3.44 -14.23
CA LEU A 154 7.07 3.97 -15.09
C LEU A 154 5.67 3.60 -14.57
N ALA A 155 5.51 2.38 -14.05
CA ALA A 155 4.30 1.90 -13.40
C ALA A 155 3.92 2.77 -12.20
N GLY A 156 4.89 3.06 -11.32
CA GLY A 156 4.70 3.90 -10.14
C GLY A 156 4.31 5.33 -10.50
N GLN A 157 4.97 5.93 -11.49
CA GLN A 157 4.63 7.27 -11.99
C GLN A 157 3.22 7.31 -12.60
N ALA A 158 2.83 6.29 -13.38
CA ALA A 158 1.50 6.22 -13.99
C ALA A 158 0.40 6.08 -12.94
N LEU A 159 0.60 5.25 -11.91
CA LEU A 159 -0.33 5.13 -10.78
C LEU A 159 -0.49 6.45 -10.02
N ARG A 160 0.61 7.14 -9.74
CA ARG A 160 0.57 8.44 -9.05
C ARG A 160 -0.24 9.46 -9.85
N ALA A 161 0.06 9.60 -11.14
CA ALA A 161 -0.67 10.49 -12.02
C ALA A 161 -2.18 10.19 -12.05
N ALA A 162 -2.56 8.91 -12.06
CA ALA A 162 -3.96 8.51 -12.06
C ALA A 162 -4.69 8.88 -10.74
N TYR A 163 -4.04 8.74 -9.59
CA TYR A 163 -4.61 9.10 -8.29
C TYR A 163 -4.65 10.61 -8.03
N GLU A 164 -3.60 11.33 -8.44
CA GLU A 164 -3.47 12.78 -8.20
C GLU A 164 -4.16 13.63 -9.28
N GLY A 165 -4.66 13.01 -10.36
CA GLY A 165 -5.23 13.72 -11.50
C GLY A 165 -4.17 14.46 -12.34
N GLY A 166 -2.93 13.98 -12.32
CA GLY A 166 -1.79 14.57 -13.02
C GLY A 166 -1.62 14.10 -14.47
N GLU A 167 -0.61 14.65 -15.15
CA GLU A 167 -0.25 14.22 -16.51
C GLU A 167 0.38 12.82 -16.52
N ARG A 168 0.10 12.06 -17.60
CA ARG A 168 0.70 10.73 -17.79
C ARG A 168 2.21 10.85 -18.04
N PRO A 169 3.04 9.96 -17.46
CA PRO A 169 4.48 10.03 -17.62
C PRO A 169 4.90 9.77 -19.08
N LYS A 170 5.99 10.42 -19.52
CA LYS A 170 6.53 10.25 -20.86
C LYS A 170 6.94 8.80 -21.09
N GLY A 171 6.53 8.23 -22.22
CA GLY A 171 6.80 6.83 -22.58
C GLY A 171 5.77 5.83 -22.06
N PHE A 172 4.83 6.25 -21.20
CA PHE A 172 3.71 5.38 -20.84
C PHE A 172 2.64 5.37 -21.94
N GLN A 173 2.56 4.24 -22.64
CA GLN A 173 1.49 3.95 -23.59
C GLN A 173 0.59 2.90 -22.94
N GLY A 174 -0.59 3.30 -22.47
CA GLY A 174 -1.38 2.42 -21.62
C GLY A 174 -2.53 3.08 -20.89
N GLN A 175 -3.13 2.32 -19.97
CA GLN A 175 -4.25 2.76 -19.14
C GLN A 175 -4.07 2.24 -17.71
N VAL A 176 -4.43 3.07 -16.73
CA VAL A 176 -4.57 2.67 -15.33
C VAL A 176 -6.07 2.53 -15.04
N TYR A 177 -6.45 1.44 -14.37
CA TYR A 177 -7.83 1.19 -13.93
C TYR A 177 -7.84 1.18 -12.41
N LEU A 178 -8.39 2.24 -11.83
CA LEU A 178 -8.50 2.41 -10.38
C LEU A 178 -9.63 1.53 -9.83
N PRO A 179 -9.63 1.24 -8.51
CA PRO A 179 -10.71 0.48 -7.87
C PRO A 179 -12.12 1.06 -8.12
N ALA A 180 -12.22 2.38 -8.36
CA ALA A 180 -13.49 3.04 -8.68
C ALA A 180 -14.00 2.71 -10.10
N ASP A 181 -13.10 2.40 -11.03
CA ASP A 181 -13.39 2.14 -12.44
C ASP A 181 -13.85 0.71 -12.71
N CYS A 182 -13.66 -0.18 -11.73
CA CYS A 182 -13.92 -1.62 -11.83
C CYS A 182 -15.29 -2.03 -11.25
N ARG A 183 -16.23 -1.10 -11.12
CA ARG A 183 -17.59 -1.31 -10.59
C ARG A 183 -18.63 -1.49 -11.68
#